data_AF-A0A6C1QLC1-F1
#
_entry.id   AF-A0A6C1QLC1-F1
#
_cell.length_a   1.000
_cell.length_b   1.000
_cell.length_c   1.000
_cell.angle_alpha   90.00
_cell.angle_beta   90.00
_cell.angle_gamma   90.00
#
_symmetry.space_group_name_H-M   'P 1'
#
loop_
_entity.id
_entity.type
_entity.pdbx_description
1 polymer ?
#
loop_
_entity_poly.entity_id
_entity_poly.type
_entity_poly.pdbx_seq_one_letter_code
_entity_poly.pdbx_strand_id
1 'polypeptide(L)' 'MRINDDKVYIKKVGNTLYVIPYHNPWQNLFESLEFFTSDFMDERNQPDKQNRESL' A
#
# COMPACT_ATOMS: atom_id res chain seq x y z
N MET A 1 -2.67 24.97 -2.94
CA MET A 1 -2.02 23.65 -2.78
C MET A 1 -0.95 23.52 -3.85
N ARG A 2 0.31 23.25 -3.47
CA ARG A 2 1.42 23.05 -4.41
C ARG A 2 1.92 21.62 -4.25
N ILE A 3 2.07 20.90 -5.35
CA ILE A 3 2.78 19.62 -5.39
C ILE A 3 4.23 19.96 -5.71
N ASN A 4 5.16 19.55 -4.85
CA ASN A 4 6.59 19.80 -5.03
C ASN A 4 7.20 18.73 -5.93
N ASP A 5 6.71 18.64 -7.16
CA ASP A 5 7.23 17.76 -8.20
C ASP A 5 7.09 18.39 -9.59
N ASP A 6 8.04 18.10 -10.47
CA ASP A 6 8.02 18.55 -11.87
C ASP A 6 7.10 17.72 -12.76
N LYS A 7 6.66 16.54 -12.29
CA LYS A 7 5.71 15.66 -12.98
C LYS A 7 4.85 14.89 -11.98
N VAL A 8 3.68 14.42 -12.41
CA VAL A 8 2.71 13.72 -11.55
C VAL A 8 2.11 12.51 -12.26
N TYR A 9 1.63 11.55 -11.48
CA TYR A 9 0.72 10.52 -11.99
C TYR A 9 -0.72 11.00 -11.89
N ILE A 10 -1.52 10.65 -12.91
CA ILE A 10 -2.95 10.92 -12.96
C ILE A 10 -3.69 9.59 -12.97
N LYS A 11 -4.58 9.38 -11.99
CA LYS A 11 -5.39 8.16 -11.89
C LYS A 11 -6.86 8.51 -11.78
N LYS A 12 -7.69 8.01 -12.70
CA LYS A 12 -9.16 8.15 -12.63
C LYS A 12 -9.75 6.94 -11.89
N VAL A 13 -10.57 7.19 -10.88
CA VAL A 13 -11.34 6.16 -10.16
C VAL A 13 -12.79 6.61 -10.11
N GLY A 14 -13.68 5.90 -10.79
CA GLY A 14 -15.07 6.34 -10.99
C GLY A 14 -15.12 7.71 -11.67
N ASN A 15 -15.77 8.68 -11.02
CA ASN A 15 -15.84 10.08 -11.45
C ASN A 15 -14.81 11.00 -10.76
N THR A 16 -13.81 10.43 -10.06
CA THR A 16 -12.77 11.18 -9.35
C THR A 16 -11.43 11.08 -10.08
N LEU A 17 -10.65 12.17 -10.08
CA LEU A 17 -9.28 12.21 -10.56
C LEU A 17 -8.30 12.38 -9.39
N TYR A 18 -7.33 11.49 -9.29
CA TYR A 18 -6.24 11.56 -8.32
C TYR A 18 -5.01 12.14 -9.00
N VAL A 19 -4.41 13.16 -8.38
CA VAL A 19 -3.12 13.74 -8.75
C VAL A 19 -2.10 13.30 -7.71
N ILE A 20 -1.13 12.49 -8.13
CA ILE A 20 -0.20 11.81 -7.22
C ILE A 20 1.23 12.30 -7.52
N PRO A 21 2.00 12.76 -6.50
CA PRO A 21 3.41 13.15 -6.68
C PRO A 21 4.23 12.02 -7.31
N TYR A 22 5.10 12.35 -8.26
CA TYR A 22 5.88 11.36 -8.99
C TYR A 22 6.98 10.74 -8.13
N HIS A 23 7.67 11.53 -7.30
CA HIS A 23 8.79 11.01 -6.52
C HIS A 23 8.33 10.26 -5.27
N ASN A 24 7.14 10.56 -4.73
CA ASN A 24 6.59 9.90 -3.54
C ASN A 24 5.16 9.34 -3.73
N PRO A 25 4.93 8.44 -4.72
CA PRO A 25 3.57 8.03 -5.08
C PRO A 25 2.93 7.07 -4.06
N TRP A 26 3.75 6.45 -3.20
CA TRP A 26 3.33 5.48 -2.19
C TRP A 26 3.28 6.06 -0.77
N GLN A 27 3.50 7.36 -0.60
CA GLN A 27 3.55 7.97 0.73
C GLN A 27 2.28 7.67 1.55
N ASN A 28 1.10 7.82 0.95
CA ASN A 28 -0.17 7.51 1.61
C ASN A 28 -0.29 6.04 2.04
N LEU A 29 0.35 5.10 1.31
CA LEU A 29 0.37 3.69 1.71
C LEU A 29 1.19 3.53 3.00
N PHE A 30 2.36 4.15 3.08
CA PHE A 30 3.19 4.08 4.29
C PHE A 30 2.53 4.76 5.49
N GLU A 31 1.95 5.95 5.30
CA GLU A 31 1.20 6.64 6.35
C GLU A 31 0.01 5.81 6.84
N SER A 32 -0.64 5.04 5.95
CA SER A 32 -1.74 4.18 6.37
C SER A 32 -1.34 3.07 7.33
N LEU A 33 -0.05 2.70 7.38
CA LEU A 33 0.46 1.69 8.30
C LEU A 33 0.46 2.19 9.75
N GLU A 34 0.48 3.50 9.98
CA GLU A 34 0.40 4.09 11.32
C GLU A 34 -1.00 3.97 11.94
N PHE A 35 -2.01 3.62 11.15
CA PHE A 35 -3.39 3.43 11.64
C PHE A 35 -3.66 2.03 12.19
N PHE A 36 -2.72 1.09 12.07
CA PHE A 36 -2.84 -0.18 12.76
C PHE A 36 -2.61 0.01 14.26
N THR A 37 -3.34 -0.74 15.07
CA THR A 37 -3.06 -0.84 16.50
C THR A 37 -1.74 -1.57 16.72
N SER A 38 -1.09 -1.36 17.87
CA SER A 38 0.21 -1.96 18.16
C SER A 38 0.19 -3.49 18.22
N ASP A 39 -0.98 -4.09 18.44
CA ASP A 39 -1.20 -5.55 18.50
C ASP A 39 -1.58 -6.17 17.14
N PHE A 40 -1.72 -5.36 16.08
CA PHE A 40 -2.07 -5.88 14.77
C PHE A 40 -0.93 -6.75 14.20
N MET A 41 -1.20 -8.04 13.99
CA MET A 41 -0.24 -9.02 13.48
C MET A 41 1.01 -9.20 14.36
N ASP A 42 0.86 -9.05 15.68
CA ASP A 42 1.96 -9.22 16.65
C ASP A 42 2.55 -10.65 16.64
N GLU A 43 1.73 -11.65 16.27
CA GLU A 43 2.18 -13.03 16.08
C GLU A 43 1.89 -13.57 14.67
N ARG A 44 2.88 -14.28 14.12
CA ARG A 44 2.73 -15.01 12.85
C ARG A 44 2.35 -16.46 13.10
N ASN A 45 1.06 -16.75 13.03
CA ASN A 45 0.51 -18.12 13.14
C ASN A 45 0.68 -18.93 11.85
N GLN A 46 1.92 -19.14 11.42
CA GLN A 46 2.21 -19.91 10.20
C GLN A 46 1.96 -21.41 10.44
N PRO A 47 1.08 -22.07 9.67
CA PRO A 47 0.87 -23.51 9.79
C PRO A 47 2.03 -24.30 9.17
N ASP A 48 2.09 -25.58 9.52
CA ASP A 48 3.04 -26.51 8.90
C ASP A 48 2.83 -26.64 7.39
N LYS A 49 3.92 -26.96 6.69
CA LYS A 49 3.87 -27.15 5.23
C LYS A 49 2.97 -28.34 4.91
N GLN A 50 2.00 -28.11 4.01
CA GLN A 50 1.15 -29.16 3.50
C GLN A 50 1.96 -30.11 2.60
N ASN A 51 1.88 -31.42 2.85
CA ASN A 51 2.36 -32.43 1.91
C ASN A 51 1.44 -32.47 0.69
N ARG A 52 2.01 -32.35 -0.52
CA ARG A 52 1.31 -32.46 -1.80
C ARG A 52 1.88 -33.62 -2.60
N GLU A 53 1.06 -34.23 -3.45
CA GLU A 53 1.51 -35.26 -4.38
C GLU A 53 2.58 -34.71 -5.33
N SER A 54 3.56 -35.54 -5.68
CA SER A 54 4.53 -35.22 -6.73
C SER A 54 3.87 -35.33 -8.10
N LEU A 55 4.16 -34.38 -9.00
CA LEU A 55 3.72 -34.41 -10.40
C LEU A 55 4.28 -35.61 -11.16
#